data_AF-A0AAN2C0J8-F1
#
_entry.id   AF-A0AAN2C0J8-F1
#
_cell.length_a   1.000
_cell.length_b   1.000
_cell.length_c   1.000
_cell.angle_alpha   90.00
_cell.angle_beta   90.00
_cell.angle_gamma   90.00
#
_symmetry.space_group_name_H-M   'P 1'
#
loop_
_entity.id
_entity.type
_entity.pdbx_description
1 polymer ?
#
loop_
_entity_poly.entity_id
_entity_poly.type
_entity_poly.pdbx_seq_one_letter_code
_entity_poly.pdbx_strand_id
1 'polypeptide(L)'
;MGGDVSKLLILISGLLISFFGYAGTQTKSNSYQAKLDQMVAKYRAIPVTEDVAPLIALDREIVELVRNASFDEAVTVQLRPEYSEIGIEEGVGEHIPVYHYGFLWIEAHKRNPHSAFREDTLFAVAMRDSEPNDSSVDLQPLEAYLKEYPQGSLASSVYFALANHYRDLYLVVRGLANKGKGQGEMAVNCYQRLISKKPYEEQMRESRRLSIENYEKALKLSTGSAVWKEGIRTGVLEEMKSENFRWNGYVTGCGLGND
;
A
#
# COMPACT_ATOMS: atom_id res chain seq x y z
N MET A 1 2.00 -61.26 67.96
CA MET A 1 3.45 -61.03 68.18
C MET A 1 3.95 -60.36 66.92
N GLY A 2 3.84 -59.03 66.77
CA GLY A 2 4.71 -58.02 67.42
C GLY A 2 5.95 -57.93 66.54
N GLY A 3 6.12 -56.97 65.63
CA GLY A 3 5.82 -55.55 65.68
C GLY A 3 7.18 -54.85 65.75
N ASP A 4 7.62 -54.19 64.68
CA ASP A 4 8.53 -53.06 64.81
C ASP A 4 8.50 -52.18 63.55
N VAL A 5 7.71 -51.11 63.66
CA VAL A 5 7.67 -49.96 62.76
C VAL A 5 8.45 -48.87 63.48
N SER A 6 9.76 -48.79 63.27
CA SER A 6 10.59 -47.68 63.80
C SER A 6 12.00 -47.69 63.20
N LYS A 7 12.17 -47.28 61.93
CA LYS A 7 13.39 -46.59 61.45
C LYS A 7 13.03 -45.56 60.38
N LEU A 8 12.35 -44.52 60.85
CA LEU A 8 12.31 -43.19 60.26
C LEU A 8 13.61 -42.47 60.64
N LEU A 9 14.08 -41.58 59.75
CA LEU A 9 15.10 -40.53 59.90
C LEU A 9 16.56 -40.83 59.48
N ILE A 10 17.05 -39.90 58.67
CA ILE A 10 18.43 -39.59 58.28
C ILE A 10 18.86 -40.16 56.91
N LEU A 11 18.47 -39.45 55.83
CA LEU A 11 19.40 -38.83 54.86
C LEU A 11 18.61 -38.15 53.73
N ILE A 12 17.89 -37.08 54.09
CA ILE A 12 17.52 -36.01 53.14
C ILE A 12 18.70 -35.04 53.15
N SER A 13 19.73 -35.31 52.36
CA SER A 13 20.88 -34.41 52.21
C SER A 13 21.56 -34.70 50.87
N GLY A 14 21.41 -33.81 49.90
CA GLY A 14 22.35 -33.76 48.77
C GLY A 14 21.81 -34.10 47.38
N LEU A 15 20.63 -33.60 47.00
CA LEU A 15 20.35 -33.34 45.58
C LEU A 15 19.51 -32.06 45.39
N LEU A 16 19.94 -31.00 46.06
CA LEU A 16 19.66 -29.61 45.68
C LEU A 16 20.85 -29.13 44.82
N ILE A 17 21.02 -29.75 43.65
CA ILE A 17 21.93 -29.26 42.62
C ILE A 17 21.11 -28.35 41.72
N SER A 18 21.23 -27.05 42.00
CA SER A 18 21.28 -25.99 41.00
C SER A 18 20.09 -25.84 40.06
N PHE A 19 18.91 -25.55 40.61
CA PHE A 19 17.83 -24.82 39.90
C PHE A 19 17.95 -23.30 40.12
N PHE A 20 19.19 -22.78 40.10
CA PHE A 20 19.45 -21.34 40.09
C PHE A 20 20.09 -20.95 38.77
N GLY A 21 19.40 -20.07 38.03
CA GLY A 21 20.10 -19.06 37.24
C GLY A 21 20.36 -19.38 35.77
N TYR A 22 19.44 -20.02 35.08
CA TYR A 22 19.14 -19.56 33.71
C TYR A 22 17.76 -18.91 33.75
N ALA A 23 17.66 -17.79 34.46
CA ALA A 23 16.92 -16.66 33.92
C ALA A 23 17.66 -16.33 32.63
N GLY A 24 17.40 -17.12 31.59
CA GLY A 24 17.67 -16.70 30.24
C GLY A 24 17.06 -15.32 30.21
N THR A 25 17.90 -14.33 30.01
CA THR A 25 17.49 -13.14 29.30
C THR A 25 16.71 -13.70 28.12
N GLN A 26 15.38 -13.77 28.26
CA GLN A 26 14.52 -13.57 27.11
C GLN A 26 14.95 -12.19 26.67
N THR A 27 15.99 -12.16 25.84
CA THR A 27 16.04 -11.26 24.72
C THR A 27 14.59 -11.24 24.27
N LYS A 28 13.91 -10.11 24.54
CA LYS A 28 12.69 -9.78 23.83
C LYS A 28 13.14 -9.84 22.37
N SER A 29 13.14 -11.03 21.76
CA SER A 29 13.30 -11.17 20.33
C SER A 29 12.18 -10.30 19.82
N ASN A 30 12.54 -9.22 19.12
CA ASN A 30 11.64 -8.14 18.76
C ASN A 30 10.25 -8.73 18.45
N SER A 31 9.27 -8.42 19.30
CA SER A 31 7.92 -9.00 19.21
C SER A 31 7.33 -8.81 17.83
N TYR A 32 7.76 -7.77 17.13
CA TYR A 32 7.41 -7.46 15.77
C TYR A 32 8.03 -8.40 14.73
N GLN A 33 9.35 -8.67 14.79
CA GLN A 33 10.03 -9.60 13.89
C GLN A 33 9.42 -11.01 13.96
N ALA A 34 9.17 -11.50 15.18
CA ALA A 34 8.56 -12.81 15.38
C ALA A 34 7.12 -12.89 14.80
N LYS A 35 6.37 -11.78 14.86
CA LYS A 35 5.03 -11.69 14.24
C LYS A 35 5.12 -11.70 12.71
N LEU A 36 6.09 -10.99 12.12
CA LEU A 36 6.33 -11.05 10.66
C LEU A 36 6.73 -12.47 10.22
N ASP A 37 7.58 -13.15 10.98
CA ASP A 37 7.95 -14.55 10.75
C ASP A 37 6.71 -15.45 10.75
N GLN A 38 5.81 -15.22 11.70
CA GLN A 38 4.52 -15.92 11.76
C GLN A 38 3.65 -15.62 10.54
N MET A 39 3.58 -14.37 10.05
CA MET A 39 2.78 -14.02 8.88
C MET A 39 3.30 -14.69 7.61
N VAL A 40 4.62 -14.74 7.41
CA VAL A 40 5.23 -15.49 6.29
C VAL A 40 4.92 -16.99 6.40
N ALA A 41 5.05 -17.56 7.60
CA ALA A 41 4.73 -18.98 7.80
C ALA A 41 3.25 -19.28 7.51
N LYS A 42 2.33 -18.39 7.93
CA LYS A 42 0.90 -18.49 7.60
C LYS A 42 0.68 -18.40 6.09
N TYR A 43 1.29 -17.43 5.41
CA TYR A 43 1.18 -17.26 3.96
C TYR A 43 1.60 -18.53 3.22
N ARG A 44 2.78 -19.08 3.54
CA ARG A 44 3.30 -20.30 2.91
C ARG A 44 2.47 -21.55 3.21
N ALA A 45 1.67 -21.54 4.26
CA ALA A 45 0.75 -22.63 4.59
C ALA A 45 -0.60 -22.52 3.86
N ILE A 46 -0.93 -21.38 3.24
CA ILE A 46 -2.17 -21.21 2.47
C ILE A 46 -2.04 -22.01 1.16
N PRO A 47 -2.93 -22.99 0.90
CA PRO A 47 -2.86 -23.76 -0.33
C PRO A 47 -3.20 -22.90 -1.55
N VAL A 48 -2.58 -23.20 -2.69
CA VAL A 48 -2.89 -22.54 -3.97
C VAL A 48 -4.19 -23.11 -4.52
N THR A 49 -5.30 -22.45 -4.21
CA THR A 49 -6.65 -22.83 -4.64
C THR A 49 -7.46 -21.60 -5.07
N GLU A 50 -8.65 -21.81 -5.64
CA GLU A 50 -9.60 -20.73 -5.97
C GLU A 50 -10.29 -20.13 -4.73
N ASP A 51 -10.21 -20.77 -3.56
CA ASP A 51 -10.64 -20.16 -2.30
C ASP A 51 -9.57 -19.17 -1.82
N VAL A 52 -9.87 -17.89 -2.01
CA VAL A 52 -8.97 -16.77 -1.70
C VAL A 52 -9.25 -16.15 -0.33
N ALA A 53 -10.28 -16.60 0.40
CA ALA A 53 -10.61 -16.04 1.71
C ALA A 53 -9.45 -16.09 2.73
N PRO A 54 -8.60 -17.15 2.77
CA PRO A 54 -7.44 -17.16 3.66
C PRO A 54 -6.40 -16.08 3.36
N LEU A 55 -6.19 -15.72 2.09
CA LEU A 55 -5.28 -14.62 1.71
C LEU A 55 -5.81 -13.29 2.24
N ILE A 56 -7.12 -13.05 2.07
CA ILE A 56 -7.77 -11.82 2.53
C ILE A 56 -7.74 -11.70 4.05
N ALA A 57 -7.93 -12.81 4.76
CA ALA A 57 -7.81 -12.83 6.21
C ALA A 57 -6.39 -12.48 6.66
N LEU A 58 -5.37 -13.09 6.02
CA LEU A 58 -3.98 -12.82 6.34
C LEU A 58 -3.56 -11.38 6.03
N ASP A 59 -4.03 -10.81 4.91
CA ASP A 59 -3.77 -9.42 4.54
C ASP A 59 -4.23 -8.46 5.64
N ARG A 60 -5.45 -8.67 6.17
CA ARG A 60 -5.99 -7.87 7.27
C ARG A 60 -5.17 -7.99 8.55
N GLU A 61 -4.67 -9.19 8.86
CA GLU A 61 -3.76 -9.40 9.99
C GLU A 61 -2.44 -8.63 9.80
N ILE A 62 -1.88 -8.63 8.59
CA ILE A 62 -0.64 -7.90 8.27
C ILE A 62 -0.85 -6.39 8.35
N VAL A 63 -1.94 -5.87 7.76
CA VAL A 63 -2.28 -4.43 7.86
C VAL A 63 -2.41 -4.01 9.32
N GLU A 64 -3.06 -4.83 10.15
CA GLU A 64 -3.22 -4.54 11.58
C GLU A 64 -1.88 -4.59 12.32
N LEU A 65 -1.02 -5.55 11.99
CA LEU A 65 0.32 -5.66 12.54
C LEU A 65 1.16 -4.43 12.22
N VAL A 66 1.22 -4.00 10.96
CA VAL A 66 1.99 -2.84 10.50
C VAL A 66 1.46 -1.56 11.12
N ARG A 67 0.14 -1.35 11.11
CA ARG A 67 -0.51 -0.14 11.64
C ARG A 67 -0.27 0.06 13.14
N ASN A 68 -0.24 -1.04 13.90
CA ASN A 68 -0.07 -1.01 15.35
C ASN A 68 1.38 -1.15 15.80
N ALA A 69 2.33 -1.27 14.87
CA ALA A 69 3.74 -1.26 15.19
C ALA A 69 4.14 0.12 15.74
N SER A 70 4.83 0.15 16.88
CA SER A 70 5.49 1.38 17.31
C SER A 70 6.62 1.73 16.34
N PHE A 71 6.97 3.02 16.26
CA PHE A 71 8.10 3.47 15.44
C PHE A 71 9.39 2.70 15.79
N ASP A 72 9.68 2.53 17.09
CA ASP A 72 10.84 1.80 17.59
C ASP A 72 10.84 0.32 17.16
N GLU A 73 9.68 -0.35 17.19
CA GLU A 73 9.55 -1.73 16.71
C GLU A 73 9.79 -1.82 15.20
N ALA A 74 9.28 -0.85 14.44
CA ALA A 74 9.34 -0.87 13.00
C ALA A 74 10.72 -0.48 12.46
N VAL A 75 11.44 0.48 13.08
CA VAL A 75 12.81 0.87 12.68
C VAL A 75 13.88 -0.15 13.08
N THR A 76 13.62 -0.95 14.11
CA THR A 76 14.56 -2.00 14.57
C THR A 76 14.33 -3.35 13.88
N VAL A 77 13.34 -3.45 13.01
CA VAL A 77 13.10 -4.68 12.25
C VAL A 77 14.22 -4.87 11.22
N GLN A 78 14.71 -6.10 11.10
CA GLN A 78 15.56 -6.47 9.98
C GLN A 78 14.65 -6.95 8.86
N LEU A 79 14.45 -6.13 7.84
CA LEU A 79 13.65 -6.49 6.67
C LEU A 79 14.36 -7.61 5.89
N ARG A 80 13.87 -8.84 6.05
CA ARG A 80 14.41 -10.02 5.36
C ARG A 80 13.70 -10.19 4.02
N PRO A 81 14.37 -10.72 2.97
CA PRO A 81 13.78 -10.84 1.63
C PRO A 81 12.41 -11.55 1.59
N GLU A 82 12.18 -12.55 2.44
CA GLU A 82 10.92 -13.28 2.51
C GLU A 82 9.72 -12.42 2.95
N TYR A 83 9.93 -11.26 3.57
CA TYR A 83 8.81 -10.36 3.92
C TYR A 83 8.18 -9.73 2.68
N SER A 84 8.93 -9.62 1.58
CA SER A 84 8.36 -9.22 0.30
C SER A 84 7.32 -10.22 -0.24
N GLU A 85 7.38 -11.50 0.17
CA GLU A 85 6.38 -12.51 -0.21
C GLU A 85 4.98 -12.19 0.34
N ILE A 86 4.91 -11.41 1.40
CA ILE A 86 3.66 -10.95 2.02
C ILE A 86 3.43 -9.45 1.82
N GLY A 87 4.12 -8.84 0.84
CA GLY A 87 3.96 -7.44 0.50
C GLY A 87 4.51 -6.45 1.53
N ILE A 88 5.44 -6.87 2.38
CA ILE A 88 6.13 -6.00 3.33
C ILE A 88 7.43 -5.51 2.69
N GLU A 89 7.58 -4.20 2.65
CA GLU A 89 8.74 -3.51 2.08
C GLU A 89 9.22 -2.37 3.00
N GLU A 90 10.43 -1.88 2.74
CA GLU A 90 10.98 -0.70 3.41
C GLU A 90 10.20 0.54 2.95
N GLY A 91 9.70 1.33 3.89
CA GLY A 91 8.94 2.52 3.52
C GLY A 91 9.85 3.64 3.02
N VAL A 92 9.27 4.49 2.16
CA VAL A 92 9.99 5.63 1.60
C VAL A 92 9.84 6.82 2.56
N GLY A 93 10.97 7.26 3.12
CA GLY A 93 11.08 8.45 3.97
C GLY A 93 11.31 8.15 5.46
N GLU A 94 11.76 9.17 6.19
CA GLU A 94 12.23 9.04 7.59
C GLU A 94 11.16 8.61 8.61
N HIS A 95 9.88 8.62 8.23
CA HIS A 95 8.75 8.43 9.15
C HIS A 95 7.97 7.13 8.96
N ILE A 96 8.25 6.37 7.90
CA ILE A 96 7.57 5.10 7.61
C ILE A 96 8.65 4.04 7.40
N PRO A 97 9.14 3.39 8.47
CA PRO A 97 10.20 2.40 8.33
C PRO A 97 9.74 1.12 7.61
N VAL A 98 8.45 0.78 7.69
CA VAL A 98 7.87 -0.43 7.09
C VAL A 98 6.51 -0.09 6.51
N TYR A 99 6.22 -0.58 5.31
CA TYR A 99 4.89 -0.43 4.70
C TYR A 99 4.39 -1.75 4.10
N HIS A 100 3.07 -1.85 3.98
CA HIS A 100 2.37 -2.97 3.33
C HIS A 100 1.46 -2.42 2.22
N TYR A 101 1.58 -2.95 1.01
CA TYR A 101 0.88 -2.41 -0.17
C TYR A 101 -0.29 -3.28 -0.67
N GLY A 102 -0.79 -4.20 0.14
CA GLY A 102 -1.95 -5.02 -0.22
C GLY A 102 -1.65 -6.10 -1.27
N PHE A 103 -0.41 -6.63 -1.27
CA PHE A 103 0.04 -7.67 -2.19
C PHE A 103 -0.90 -8.88 -2.24
N LEU A 104 -1.44 -9.30 -1.09
CA LEU A 104 -2.28 -10.50 -1.02
C LEU A 104 -3.66 -10.30 -1.66
N TRP A 105 -4.16 -9.07 -1.77
CA TRP A 105 -5.37 -8.77 -2.57
C TRP A 105 -5.13 -8.95 -4.06
N ILE A 106 -3.95 -8.55 -4.56
CA ILE A 106 -3.54 -8.73 -5.95
C ILE A 106 -3.39 -10.22 -6.26
N GLU A 107 -2.75 -10.96 -5.35
CA GLU A 107 -2.62 -12.40 -5.50
C GLU A 107 -3.98 -13.11 -5.44
N ALA A 108 -4.86 -12.71 -4.53
CA ALA A 108 -6.24 -13.19 -4.50
C ALA A 108 -6.95 -12.92 -5.83
N HIS A 109 -6.77 -11.74 -6.43
CA HIS A 109 -7.32 -11.43 -7.75
C HIS A 109 -6.84 -12.41 -8.83
N LYS A 110 -5.53 -12.68 -8.86
CA LYS A 110 -4.90 -13.60 -9.82
C LYS A 110 -5.40 -15.03 -9.68
N ARG A 111 -5.61 -15.49 -8.44
CA ARG A 111 -6.08 -16.86 -8.16
C ARG A 111 -7.56 -17.05 -8.49
N ASN A 112 -8.41 -16.08 -8.15
CA ASN A 112 -9.83 -16.13 -8.44
C ASN A 112 -10.40 -14.73 -8.74
N PRO A 113 -10.39 -14.30 -10.01
CA PRO A 113 -10.87 -12.99 -10.40
C PRO A 113 -12.39 -12.87 -10.34
N HIS A 114 -13.15 -13.90 -9.95
CA HIS A 114 -14.61 -13.87 -9.81
C HIS A 114 -15.07 -14.23 -8.39
N SER A 115 -14.17 -14.18 -7.41
CA SER A 115 -14.48 -14.45 -6.02
C SER A 115 -15.49 -13.44 -5.43
N ALA A 116 -16.04 -13.75 -4.26
CA ALA A 116 -16.89 -12.80 -3.51
C ALA A 116 -16.17 -11.48 -3.14
N PHE A 117 -14.83 -11.44 -3.25
CA PHE A 117 -13.98 -10.28 -3.00
C PHE A 117 -13.59 -9.54 -4.29
N ARG A 118 -14.30 -9.78 -5.40
CA ARG A 118 -14.04 -9.20 -6.73
C ARG A 118 -13.82 -7.69 -6.71
N GLU A 119 -14.68 -6.95 -6.02
CA GLU A 119 -14.60 -5.47 -5.94
C GLU A 119 -13.27 -5.03 -5.33
N ASP A 120 -12.95 -5.50 -4.13
CA ASP A 120 -11.72 -5.12 -3.41
C ASP A 120 -10.46 -5.62 -4.12
N THR A 121 -10.47 -6.86 -4.62
CA THR A 121 -9.31 -7.46 -5.31
C THR A 121 -9.02 -6.78 -6.65
N LEU A 122 -10.06 -6.40 -7.42
CA LEU A 122 -9.89 -5.64 -8.65
C LEU A 122 -9.37 -4.22 -8.36
N PHE A 123 -9.85 -3.59 -7.29
CA PHE A 123 -9.33 -2.29 -6.85
C PHE A 123 -7.84 -2.36 -6.53
N ALA A 124 -7.40 -3.39 -5.79
CA ALA A 124 -5.98 -3.56 -5.45
C ALA A 124 -5.10 -3.69 -6.70
N VAL A 125 -5.54 -4.46 -7.71
CA VAL A 125 -4.84 -4.53 -9.01
C VAL A 125 -4.83 -3.17 -9.67
N ALA A 126 -5.96 -2.47 -9.68
CA ALA A 126 -6.07 -1.17 -10.33
C ALA A 126 -5.16 -0.10 -9.73
N MET A 127 -4.91 -0.17 -8.43
CA MET A 127 -4.02 0.78 -7.74
C MET A 127 -2.54 0.38 -7.83
N ARG A 128 -2.18 -0.92 -7.87
CA ARG A 128 -0.77 -1.34 -7.97
C ARG A 128 -0.18 -1.12 -9.35
N ASP A 129 -0.92 -1.41 -10.41
CA ASP A 129 -0.41 -1.19 -11.79
C ASP A 129 -0.33 0.31 -12.15
N SER A 130 -0.79 1.18 -11.25
CA SER A 130 -0.53 2.63 -11.31
C SER A 130 0.81 3.03 -10.66
N GLU A 131 1.53 2.09 -10.05
CA GLU A 131 2.85 2.35 -9.49
C GLU A 131 3.91 2.51 -10.59
N PRO A 132 4.89 3.38 -10.35
CA PRO A 132 5.68 4.06 -11.39
C PRO A 132 6.95 3.30 -11.77
N ASN A 133 7.04 2.03 -11.39
CA ASN A 133 8.23 1.20 -11.58
C ASN A 133 8.35 0.74 -13.04
N ASP A 134 7.24 0.75 -13.79
CA ASP A 134 7.25 0.73 -15.24
C ASP A 134 6.92 2.14 -15.75
N SER A 135 7.63 2.59 -16.77
CA SER A 135 7.66 3.99 -17.23
C SER A 135 6.36 4.43 -17.94
N SER A 136 5.23 3.83 -17.61
CA SER A 136 3.92 4.20 -18.13
C SER A 136 2.84 3.84 -17.14
N VAL A 137 2.00 4.81 -16.80
CA VAL A 137 0.77 4.57 -16.05
C VAL A 137 -0.20 3.81 -16.95
N ASP A 138 -0.58 2.59 -16.57
CA ASP A 138 -1.67 1.85 -17.22
C ASP A 138 -3.00 2.23 -16.58
N LEU A 139 -3.89 2.83 -17.38
CA LEU A 139 -5.23 3.23 -16.92
C LEU A 139 -6.26 2.11 -17.09
N GLN A 140 -5.95 1.06 -17.86
CA GLN A 140 -6.91 -0.01 -18.16
C GLN A 140 -7.46 -0.67 -16.88
N PRO A 141 -6.66 -0.95 -15.84
CA PRO A 141 -7.17 -1.50 -14.60
C PRO A 141 -8.16 -0.57 -13.87
N LEU A 142 -7.89 0.75 -13.85
CA LEU A 142 -8.77 1.75 -13.25
C LEU A 142 -10.10 1.86 -14.02
N GLU A 143 -10.02 1.85 -15.36
CA GLU A 143 -11.20 1.88 -16.24
C GLU A 143 -12.03 0.59 -16.12
N ALA A 144 -11.36 -0.57 -16.01
CA ALA A 144 -12.01 -1.86 -15.81
C ALA A 144 -12.78 -1.88 -14.47
N TYR A 145 -12.19 -1.36 -13.40
CA TYR A 145 -12.87 -1.23 -12.11
C TYR A 145 -14.14 -0.36 -12.26
N LEU A 146 -14.03 0.83 -12.84
CA LEU A 146 -15.19 1.75 -12.95
C LEU A 146 -16.28 1.23 -13.89
N LYS A 147 -15.92 0.39 -14.86
CA LYS A 147 -16.89 -0.27 -15.74
C LYS A 147 -17.73 -1.28 -14.96
N GLU A 148 -17.13 -2.05 -14.04
CA GLU A 148 -17.83 -3.06 -13.26
C GLU A 148 -18.52 -2.48 -12.01
N TYR A 149 -17.86 -1.53 -11.35
CA TYR A 149 -18.27 -0.93 -10.09
C TYR A 149 -18.35 0.60 -10.16
N PRO A 150 -19.18 1.19 -11.05
CA PRO A 150 -19.26 2.65 -11.22
C PRO A 150 -19.75 3.40 -9.97
N GLN A 151 -20.39 2.69 -9.05
CA GLN A 151 -20.90 3.16 -7.76
C GLN A 151 -20.37 2.32 -6.59
N GLY A 152 -19.31 1.53 -6.82
CA GLY A 152 -18.70 0.71 -5.79
C GLY A 152 -18.16 1.54 -4.64
N SER A 153 -17.94 0.88 -3.51
CA SER A 153 -17.40 1.47 -2.29
C SER A 153 -16.05 2.18 -2.50
N LEU A 154 -15.24 1.71 -3.46
CA LEU A 154 -13.94 2.27 -3.80
C LEU A 154 -13.94 3.13 -5.07
N ALA A 155 -15.10 3.35 -5.71
CA ALA A 155 -15.20 4.13 -6.96
C ALA A 155 -14.71 5.57 -6.79
N SER A 156 -14.98 6.20 -5.63
CA SER A 156 -14.46 7.54 -5.32
C SER A 156 -12.93 7.60 -5.37
N SER A 157 -12.24 6.56 -4.88
CA SER A 157 -10.78 6.49 -4.88
C SER A 157 -10.23 6.30 -6.29
N VAL A 158 -10.88 5.47 -7.11
CA VAL A 158 -10.47 5.26 -8.51
C VAL A 158 -10.66 6.52 -9.35
N TYR A 159 -11.79 7.23 -9.19
CA TYR A 159 -11.98 8.53 -9.82
C TYR A 159 -10.92 9.55 -9.37
N PHE A 160 -10.57 9.56 -8.08
CA PHE A 160 -9.52 10.45 -7.58
C PHE A 160 -8.14 10.12 -8.19
N ALA A 161 -7.79 8.84 -8.32
CA ALA A 161 -6.57 8.39 -8.97
C ALA A 161 -6.51 8.84 -10.45
N LEU A 162 -7.57 8.62 -11.21
CA LEU A 162 -7.69 9.11 -12.59
C LEU A 162 -7.58 10.64 -12.67
N ALA A 163 -8.19 11.36 -11.73
CA ALA A 163 -8.13 12.81 -11.70
C ALA A 163 -6.69 13.34 -11.49
N ASN A 164 -5.94 12.73 -10.56
CA ASN A 164 -4.52 13.03 -10.33
C ASN A 164 -3.69 12.70 -11.58
N HIS A 165 -3.92 11.55 -12.19
CA HIS A 165 -3.22 11.15 -13.42
C HIS A 165 -3.38 12.19 -14.54
N TYR A 166 -4.62 12.60 -14.83
CA TYR A 166 -4.86 13.60 -15.87
C TYR A 166 -4.36 15.01 -15.50
N ARG A 167 -4.35 15.36 -14.20
CA ARG A 167 -3.73 16.60 -13.72
C ARG A 167 -2.23 16.60 -14.02
N ASP A 168 -1.57 15.48 -13.72
CA ASP A 168 -0.14 15.31 -13.92
C ASP A 168 0.21 15.31 -15.42
N LEU A 169 -0.57 14.64 -16.27
CA LEU A 169 -0.43 14.72 -17.73
C LEU A 169 -0.56 16.16 -18.24
N TYR A 170 -1.56 16.92 -17.76
CA TYR A 170 -1.72 18.34 -18.09
C TYR A 170 -0.45 19.15 -17.74
N LEU A 171 0.12 18.92 -16.55
CA LEU A 171 1.33 19.59 -16.08
C LEU A 171 2.56 19.26 -16.94
N VAL A 172 2.73 17.98 -17.29
CA VAL A 172 3.82 17.52 -18.16
C VAL A 172 3.71 18.17 -19.55
N VAL A 173 2.53 18.10 -20.17
CA VAL A 173 2.29 18.71 -21.50
C VAL A 173 2.52 20.21 -21.46
N ARG A 174 2.06 20.90 -20.41
CA ARG A 174 2.30 22.33 -20.23
C ARG A 174 3.78 22.67 -20.09
N GLY A 175 4.53 21.85 -19.35
CA GLY A 175 5.98 21.97 -19.23
C GLY A 175 6.66 21.90 -20.60
N LEU A 176 6.27 20.94 -21.44
CA LEU A 176 6.76 20.78 -22.81
C LEU A 176 6.38 21.94 -23.72
N ALA A 177 5.17 22.49 -23.59
CA ALA A 177 4.72 23.65 -24.36
C ALA A 177 5.47 24.93 -24.01
N ASN A 178 5.75 25.16 -22.72
CA ASN A 178 6.32 26.41 -22.22
C ASN A 178 7.85 26.45 -22.22
N LYS A 179 8.51 25.29 -22.13
CA LYS A 179 9.97 25.19 -22.12
C LYS A 179 10.40 24.24 -23.22
N GLY A 180 10.99 24.79 -24.28
CA GLY A 180 11.58 24.00 -25.38
C GLY A 180 12.74 23.07 -25.00
N LYS A 181 13.01 22.79 -23.71
CA LYS A 181 13.83 21.69 -23.14
C LYS A 181 13.89 21.79 -21.60
N GLY A 182 13.76 20.65 -20.91
CA GLY A 182 14.64 20.32 -19.78
C GLY A 182 14.21 20.58 -18.34
N GLN A 183 12.92 20.60 -17.99
CA GLN A 183 12.54 20.39 -16.58
C GLN A 183 11.60 19.19 -16.46
N GLY A 184 12.07 18.16 -15.77
CA GLY A 184 11.32 16.95 -15.44
C GLY A 184 11.44 15.81 -16.45
N GLU A 185 12.65 15.42 -16.88
CA GLU A 185 12.86 14.24 -17.75
C GLU A 185 12.17 12.99 -17.18
N MET A 186 12.22 12.81 -15.86
CA MET A 186 11.53 11.72 -15.17
C MET A 186 10.01 11.77 -15.36
N ALA A 187 9.40 12.94 -15.17
CA ALA A 187 7.95 13.12 -15.37
C ALA A 187 7.54 12.94 -16.84
N VAL A 188 8.36 13.41 -17.78
CA VAL A 188 8.12 13.20 -19.21
C VAL A 188 8.17 11.72 -19.55
N ASN A 189 9.11 10.96 -18.99
CA ASN A 189 9.25 9.53 -19.28
C ASN A 189 7.98 8.73 -18.91
N CYS A 190 7.38 8.97 -17.74
CA CYS A 190 6.17 8.21 -17.35
C CYS A 190 4.95 8.50 -18.24
N TYR A 191 4.87 9.72 -18.78
CA TYR A 191 3.72 10.17 -19.57
C TYR A 191 4.01 10.15 -21.07
N GLN A 192 5.21 9.74 -21.51
CA GLN A 192 5.65 9.81 -22.89
C GLN A 192 4.70 9.07 -23.84
N ARG A 193 4.17 7.91 -23.43
CA ARG A 193 3.22 7.11 -24.22
C ARG A 193 1.85 7.78 -24.40
N LEU A 194 1.49 8.66 -23.47
CA LEU A 194 0.22 9.38 -23.47
C LEU A 194 0.30 10.74 -24.19
N ILE A 195 1.52 11.26 -24.37
CA ILE A 195 1.77 12.45 -25.18
C ILE A 195 1.65 12.07 -26.66
N SER A 196 0.57 12.52 -27.28
CA SER A 196 0.26 12.28 -28.68
C SER A 196 0.91 13.33 -29.60
N LYS A 197 0.77 13.12 -30.92
CA LYS A 197 1.17 14.11 -31.94
C LYS A 197 0.23 15.31 -32.06
N LYS A 198 -0.84 15.37 -31.25
CA LYS A 198 -1.79 16.49 -31.24
C LYS A 198 -1.10 17.78 -30.76
N PRO A 199 -1.59 18.97 -31.12
CA PRO A 199 -1.09 20.22 -30.54
C PRO A 199 -1.15 20.18 -29.01
N TYR A 200 -0.10 20.65 -28.33
CA TYR A 200 -0.04 20.63 -26.87
C TYR A 200 -1.23 21.34 -26.22
N GLU A 201 -1.74 22.41 -26.82
CA GLU A 201 -2.94 23.09 -26.32
C GLU A 201 -4.19 22.19 -26.31
N GLU A 202 -4.37 21.35 -27.33
CA GLU A 202 -5.47 20.39 -27.37
C GLU A 202 -5.31 19.33 -26.26
N GLN A 203 -4.10 18.80 -26.11
CA GLN A 203 -3.78 17.80 -25.08
C GLN A 203 -3.95 18.35 -23.66
N MET A 204 -3.54 19.61 -23.43
CA MET A 204 -3.73 20.30 -22.16
C MET A 204 -5.21 20.48 -21.83
N ARG A 205 -6.00 20.95 -22.81
CA ARG A 205 -7.44 21.18 -22.64
C ARG A 205 -8.15 19.88 -22.27
N GLU A 206 -7.83 18.79 -22.97
CA GLU A 206 -8.44 17.48 -22.73
C GLU A 206 -8.05 16.89 -21.38
N SER A 207 -6.75 16.91 -21.04
CA SER A 207 -6.26 16.40 -19.76
C SER A 207 -6.86 17.20 -18.58
N ARG A 208 -6.96 18.52 -18.72
CA ARG A 208 -7.61 19.39 -17.73
C ARG A 208 -9.10 19.05 -17.58
N ARG A 209 -9.83 18.88 -18.68
CA ARG A 209 -11.25 18.50 -18.67
C ARG A 209 -11.45 17.17 -17.96
N LEU A 210 -10.68 16.14 -18.32
CA LEU A 210 -10.76 14.81 -17.72
C LEU A 210 -10.39 14.82 -16.23
N SER A 211 -9.39 15.60 -15.82
CA SER A 211 -9.04 15.75 -14.41
C SER A 211 -10.20 16.36 -13.60
N ILE A 212 -10.79 17.46 -14.09
CA ILE A 212 -11.94 18.12 -13.46
C ILE A 212 -13.14 17.17 -13.33
N GLU A 213 -13.52 16.50 -14.43
CA GLU A 213 -14.66 15.59 -14.44
C GLU A 213 -14.49 14.44 -13.44
N ASN A 214 -13.28 13.87 -13.34
CA ASN A 214 -13.01 12.78 -12.42
C ASN A 214 -12.97 13.27 -10.95
N TYR A 215 -12.45 14.47 -10.66
CA TYR A 215 -12.56 15.05 -9.31
C TYR A 215 -14.01 15.28 -8.91
N GLU A 216 -14.85 15.79 -9.81
CA GLU A 216 -16.28 16.00 -9.53
C GLU A 216 -17.01 14.68 -9.24
N LYS A 217 -16.69 13.61 -9.99
CA LYS A 217 -17.20 12.26 -9.72
C LYS A 217 -16.70 11.73 -8.38
N ALA A 218 -15.41 11.86 -8.07
CA ALA A 218 -14.85 11.45 -6.79
C ALA A 218 -15.54 12.16 -5.62
N LEU A 219 -15.70 13.48 -5.68
CA LEU A 219 -16.39 14.26 -4.65
C LEU A 219 -17.85 13.85 -4.47
N LYS A 220 -18.55 13.56 -5.57
CA LYS A 220 -19.95 13.11 -5.53
C LYS A 220 -20.11 11.77 -4.82
N LEU A 221 -19.18 10.84 -5.03
CA LEU A 221 -19.24 9.48 -4.47
C LEU A 221 -18.58 9.35 -3.10
N SER A 222 -17.76 10.32 -2.70
CA SER A 222 -17.04 10.25 -1.46
C SER A 222 -17.96 10.23 -0.24
N THR A 223 -17.73 9.25 0.62
CA THR A 223 -18.25 9.18 1.99
C THR A 223 -17.23 9.68 3.03
N GLY A 224 -16.06 10.17 2.57
CA GLY A 224 -14.98 10.65 3.42
C GLY A 224 -15.33 11.89 4.23
N SER A 225 -14.40 12.27 5.13
CA SER A 225 -14.57 13.42 6.02
C SER A 225 -14.73 14.73 5.25
N ALA A 226 -15.36 15.72 5.88
CA ALA A 226 -15.48 17.06 5.30
C ALA A 226 -14.10 17.65 4.97
N VAL A 227 -13.08 17.37 5.78
CA VAL A 227 -11.69 17.79 5.55
C VAL A 227 -11.12 17.20 4.26
N TRP A 228 -11.30 15.90 4.04
CA TRP A 228 -10.83 15.25 2.80
C TRP A 228 -11.55 15.83 1.56
N LYS A 229 -12.87 16.01 1.64
CA LYS A 229 -13.66 16.60 0.56
C LYS A 229 -13.23 18.03 0.26
N GLU A 230 -12.97 18.82 1.31
CA GLU A 230 -12.49 20.18 1.17
C GLU A 230 -11.07 20.24 0.59
N GLY A 231 -10.19 19.31 0.98
CA GLY A 231 -8.86 19.18 0.41
C GLY A 231 -8.86 18.92 -1.09
N ILE A 232 -9.75 18.05 -1.59
CA ILE A 232 -9.93 17.83 -3.04
C ILE A 232 -10.48 19.09 -3.72
N ARG A 233 -11.50 19.72 -3.12
CA ARG A 233 -12.15 20.90 -3.68
C ARG A 233 -11.16 22.06 -3.84
N THR A 234 -10.55 22.47 -2.74
CA THR A 234 -9.73 23.68 -2.66
C THR A 234 -8.31 23.46 -3.14
N GLY A 235 -7.71 22.30 -2.83
CA GLY A 235 -6.32 22.02 -3.13
C GLY A 235 -6.06 21.65 -4.59
N VAL A 236 -7.08 21.23 -5.36
CA VAL A 236 -6.85 20.78 -6.73
C VAL A 236 -7.95 21.16 -7.71
N LEU A 237 -9.23 21.00 -7.37
CA LEU A 237 -10.30 21.26 -8.33
C LEU A 237 -10.41 22.75 -8.69
N GLU A 238 -10.37 23.63 -7.69
CA GLU A 238 -10.40 25.09 -7.91
C GLU A 238 -9.13 25.58 -8.60
N GLU A 239 -7.97 25.05 -8.20
CA GLU A 239 -6.69 25.32 -8.84
C GLU A 239 -6.70 24.91 -10.32
N MET A 240 -7.20 23.72 -10.63
CA MET A 240 -7.38 23.24 -12.00
C MET A 240 -8.39 24.07 -12.76
N LYS A 241 -9.44 24.61 -12.13
CA LYS A 241 -10.42 25.53 -12.77
C LYS A 241 -9.86 26.94 -12.99
N SER A 242 -8.81 27.34 -12.28
CA SER A 242 -8.13 28.60 -12.52
C SER A 242 -7.30 28.58 -13.81
N GLU A 243 -7.21 29.72 -14.49
CA GLU A 243 -6.29 29.89 -15.63
C GLU A 243 -4.83 30.06 -15.18
N ASN A 244 -4.61 30.38 -13.91
CA ASN A 244 -3.32 30.71 -13.31
C ASN A 244 -2.67 29.56 -12.53
N PHE A 245 -3.09 28.32 -12.75
CA PHE A 245 -2.55 27.16 -12.05
C PHE A 245 -1.02 27.17 -12.06
N ARG A 246 -0.36 27.25 -10.91
CA ARG A 246 1.11 27.22 -10.85
C ARG A 246 1.55 25.78 -10.60
N TRP A 247 2.64 25.39 -11.27
CA TRP A 247 3.22 24.06 -11.05
C TRP A 247 4.11 24.15 -9.83
N ASN A 248 3.81 23.38 -8.79
CA ASN A 248 4.51 23.42 -7.50
C ASN A 248 5.61 22.36 -7.41
N GLY A 249 5.92 21.66 -8.51
CA GLY A 249 7.00 20.67 -8.57
C GLY A 249 6.55 19.21 -8.44
N TYR A 250 5.39 18.93 -7.85
CA TYR A 250 5.01 17.55 -7.51
C TYR A 250 4.11 16.93 -8.58
N VAL A 251 4.65 15.96 -9.30
CA VAL A 251 3.89 14.98 -10.10
C VAL A 251 3.64 13.80 -9.18
N THR A 252 2.37 13.43 -8.99
CA THR A 252 1.98 12.37 -8.04
C THR A 252 1.98 10.97 -8.66
N GLY A 253 1.83 10.86 -9.98
CA GLY A 253 1.70 9.58 -10.70
C GLY A 253 3.01 9.01 -11.25
N CYS A 254 4.10 9.79 -11.25
CA CYS A 254 5.45 9.27 -11.32
C CYS A 254 5.93 9.25 -9.88
N GLY A 255 6.29 8.10 -9.35
CA GLY A 255 6.51 7.92 -7.92
C GLY A 255 7.40 8.99 -7.37
N LEU A 256 7.10 9.40 -6.15
CA LEU A 256 8.03 10.11 -5.28
C LEU A 256 9.15 9.13 -4.90
N GLY A 257 9.95 8.75 -5.89
CA GLY A 257 11.22 8.07 -5.74
C GLY A 257 12.30 9.02 -6.24
N ASN A 258 12.89 9.74 -5.29
CA ASN A 258 14.09 10.58 -5.39
C ASN A 258 13.91 11.98 -5.99
N ASP A 259 13.78 12.97 -5.10
CA ASP A 259 14.85 13.94 -4.84
C ASP A 259 15.00 14.12 -3.32
#